data_AF-A0A7W0SQC6-F1
#
_entry.id   AF-A0A7W0SQC6-F1
#
_cell.length_a   1.000
_cell.length_b   1.000
_cell.length_c   1.000
_cell.angle_alpha   90.00
_cell.angle_beta   90.00
_cell.angle_gamma   90.00
#
_symmetry.space_group_name_H-M   'P 1'
#
loop_
_entity.id
_entity.type
_entity.pdbx_description
1 polymer ?
#
loop_
_entity_poly.entity_id
_entity_poly.type
_entity_poly.pdbx_seq_one_letter_code
_entity_poly.pdbx_strand_id
1 'polypeptide(L)'
;TLPGVRLWGISDRVRLDERTPTFAIRVEDEHPAQTAKRLASQGIFVWDGDYYAREIMVRLGLFESGGAVRIGFCHYHTPGEVDRVLEALATFTQDP
;
A
#
# COMPACT_ATOMS: atom_id res chain seq x y z
N THR A 1 -3.91 -2.30 13.64
CA THR A 1 -3.60 -1.23 12.68
C THR A 1 -2.11 -1.03 12.69
N LEU A 2 -1.47 -0.78 11.53
CA LEU A 2 -0.07 -0.38 11.47
C LEU A 2 0.01 1.14 11.66
N PRO A 3 0.68 1.66 12.71
CA PRO A 3 0.94 3.09 12.82
C PRO A 3 1.65 3.62 11.58
N GLY A 4 1.45 4.88 11.20
CA GLY A 4 2.10 5.49 10.03
C GLY A 4 1.60 4.99 8.66
N VAL A 5 0.90 3.85 8.57
CA VAL A 5 0.35 3.33 7.30
C VAL A 5 -1.13 3.65 7.16
N ARG A 6 -1.47 4.41 6.11
CA ARG A 6 -2.85 4.71 5.73
C ARG A 6 -3.29 3.81 4.57
N LEU A 7 -4.41 3.11 4.75
CA LEU A 7 -5.11 2.38 3.69
C LEU A 7 -6.14 3.28 3.00
N TRP A 8 -6.15 3.27 1.67
CA TRP A 8 -7.16 3.87 0.82
C TRP A 8 -8.10 2.79 0.28
N GLY A 9 -9.40 2.94 0.57
CA GLY A 9 -10.44 1.97 0.23
C GLY A 9 -11.16 1.43 1.46
N ILE A 10 -11.90 0.34 1.28
CA ILE A 10 -12.70 -0.28 2.34
C ILE A 10 -11.75 -0.90 3.36
N SER A 11 -11.72 -0.38 4.60
CA SER A 11 -10.96 -0.93 5.74
C SER A 11 -11.84 -1.64 6.76
N ASP A 12 -13.16 -1.46 6.65
CA ASP A 12 -14.16 -2.03 7.55
C ASP A 12 -14.21 -3.55 7.41
N ARG A 13 -14.10 -4.25 8.55
CA ARG A 13 -14.08 -5.71 8.61
C ARG A 13 -15.43 -6.33 8.28
N VAL A 14 -16.54 -5.58 8.40
CA VAL A 14 -17.88 -6.10 8.04
C VAL A 14 -18.16 -6.01 6.54
N ARG A 15 -17.29 -5.32 5.77
CA ARG A 15 -17.44 -5.07 4.34
C ARG A 15 -16.31 -5.70 3.50
N LEU A 16 -15.67 -6.75 4.03
CA LEU A 16 -14.50 -7.36 3.37
C LEU A 16 -14.86 -8.04 2.06
N ASP A 17 -16.09 -8.51 1.92
CA ASP A 17 -16.67 -9.08 0.70
C ASP A 17 -16.95 -8.03 -0.38
N GLU A 18 -16.94 -6.74 -0.04
CA GLU A 18 -17.12 -5.64 -0.99
C GLU A 18 -15.79 -5.14 -1.62
N ARG A 19 -14.66 -5.80 -1.35
CA ARG A 19 -13.35 -5.45 -1.94
C ARG A 19 -12.61 -6.67 -2.49
N THR A 20 -11.72 -6.43 -3.43
CA THR A 20 -10.73 -7.41 -3.89
C THR A 20 -9.50 -7.41 -2.97
N PRO A 21 -8.60 -8.42 -3.06
CA PRO A 21 -7.33 -8.43 -2.33
C PRO A 21 -6.28 -7.45 -2.91
N THR A 22 -6.71 -6.22 -3.24
CA THR A 22 -5.87 -5.13 -3.75
C THR A 22 -5.96 -3.94 -2.83
N PHE A 23 -4.81 -3.48 -2.35
CA PHE A 23 -4.69 -2.47 -1.30
C PHE A 23 -3.88 -1.30 -1.82
N ALA A 24 -4.40 -0.08 -1.71
CA ALA A 24 -3.65 1.14 -1.97
C ALA A 24 -3.24 1.77 -0.63
N ILE A 25 -1.95 1.98 -0.39
CA ILE A 25 -1.44 2.50 0.88
C ILE A 25 -0.53 3.72 0.70
N ARG A 26 -0.43 4.51 1.77
CA ARG A 26 0.62 5.51 1.98
C ARG A 26 1.31 5.23 3.31
N VAL A 27 2.63 5.41 3.35
CA VAL A 27 3.44 5.33 4.56
C VAL A 27 3.84 6.76 4.90
N GLU A 28 3.23 7.30 5.95
CA GLU A 28 3.43 8.69 6.40
C GLU A 28 3.33 9.68 5.22
N ASP A 29 4.24 10.65 5.17
CA ASP A 29 4.37 11.60 4.07
C ASP A 29 5.38 11.13 3.00
N GLU A 30 5.84 9.88 3.06
CA GLU A 30 6.80 9.32 2.11
C GLU A 30 6.21 9.27 0.69
N HIS A 31 7.01 9.65 -0.30
CA HIS A 31 6.65 9.50 -1.71
C HIS A 31 6.53 8.00 -2.04
N PRO A 32 5.45 7.53 -2.71
CA PRO A 32 5.16 6.09 -2.84
C PRO A 32 6.25 5.32 -3.60
N ALA A 33 6.97 5.96 -4.53
CA ALA A 33 8.15 5.38 -5.17
C ALA A 33 9.27 4.99 -4.19
N GLN A 34 9.43 5.71 -3.07
CA GLN A 34 10.44 5.39 -2.07
C GLN A 34 9.99 4.20 -1.22
N THR A 35 8.73 4.16 -0.79
CA THR A 35 8.14 2.98 -0.15
C THR A 35 8.28 1.74 -1.03
N ALA A 36 7.97 1.85 -2.33
CA ALA A 36 8.12 0.75 -3.28
C ALA A 36 9.58 0.27 -3.39
N LYS A 37 10.56 1.18 -3.44
CA LYS A 37 11.99 0.82 -3.42
C LYS A 37 12.42 0.12 -2.13
N ARG A 38 11.93 0.56 -0.96
CA ARG A 38 12.24 -0.05 0.34
C ARG A 38 11.63 -1.45 0.48
N LEU A 39 10.47 -1.69 -0.13
CA LEU A 39 9.90 -3.03 -0.25
C LEU A 39 10.71 -3.89 -1.23
N ALA A 40 11.10 -3.32 -2.37
CA ALA A 40 11.88 -4.02 -3.39
C ALA A 40 13.26 -4.46 -2.87
N SER A 41 13.93 -3.67 -2.02
CA SER A 41 15.19 -4.06 -1.39
C SER A 41 15.06 -5.26 -0.44
N GLN A 42 13.84 -5.54 0.02
CA GLN A 42 13.49 -6.71 0.81
C GLN A 42 12.90 -7.84 -0.05
N GLY A 43 12.94 -7.73 -1.38
CA GLY A 43 12.40 -8.72 -2.31
C GLY A 43 10.87 -8.74 -2.38
N ILE A 44 10.21 -7.63 -2.04
CA ILE A 44 8.75 -7.46 -2.11
C ILE A 44 8.45 -6.48 -3.24
N PHE A 45 7.84 -6.99 -4.32
CA PHE A 45 7.58 -6.19 -5.52
C PHE A 45 6.14 -5.67 -5.53
N VAL A 46 6.00 -4.35 -5.64
CA VAL A 46 4.73 -3.61 -5.62
C VAL A 46 4.73 -2.55 -6.71
N TRP A 47 3.61 -1.87 -6.91
CA TRP A 47 3.50 -0.79 -7.90
C TRP A 47 3.21 0.55 -7.23
N ASP A 48 3.97 1.59 -7.53
CA ASP A 48 3.67 2.97 -7.13
C ASP A 48 3.07 3.80 -8.28
N GLY A 49 2.39 4.90 -7.94
CA GLY A 49 1.84 5.85 -8.92
C GLY A 49 0.32 5.97 -8.91
N ASP A 50 -0.23 6.39 -10.05
CA ASP A 50 -1.67 6.68 -10.23
C ASP A 50 -2.47 5.56 -10.93
N TYR A 51 -1.79 4.55 -11.46
CA TYR A 51 -2.38 3.40 -12.15
C TYR A 51 -3.27 3.77 -13.35
N TYR A 52 -2.95 4.87 -14.05
CA TYR A 52 -3.81 5.46 -15.08
C TYR A 52 -5.17 5.98 -14.54
N ALA A 53 -5.30 6.09 -13.22
CA ALA A 53 -6.51 6.52 -12.52
C ALA A 53 -6.36 7.97 -12.00
N ARG A 54 -5.94 8.87 -12.88
CA ARG A 54 -5.61 10.27 -12.55
C ARG A 54 -6.72 10.98 -11.77
N GLU A 55 -7.95 10.98 -12.27
CA GLU A 55 -9.04 11.78 -11.71
C GLU A 55 -9.43 11.34 -10.29
N ILE A 56 -9.37 10.04 -9.99
CA ILE A 56 -9.60 9.56 -8.62
C ILE A 56 -8.43 9.94 -7.71
N MET A 57 -7.18 9.85 -8.19
CA MET A 57 -6.02 10.29 -7.42
C MET A 57 -6.06 11.79 -7.09
N VAL A 58 -6.53 12.62 -8.01
CA VAL A 58 -6.74 14.06 -7.77
C VAL A 58 -7.81 14.27 -6.69
N ARG A 59 -8.96 13.60 -6.80
CA ARG A 59 -10.06 13.71 -5.80
C ARG A 59 -9.66 13.21 -4.42
N LEU A 60 -8.77 12.23 -4.35
CA LEU A 60 -8.22 11.71 -3.10
C LEU A 60 -7.04 12.55 -2.56
N GLY A 61 -6.60 13.59 -3.28
CA GLY A 61 -5.47 14.42 -2.88
C GLY A 61 -4.10 13.72 -2.99
N LEU A 62 -4.03 12.63 -3.75
CA LEU A 62 -2.83 11.79 -3.90
C LEU A 62 -2.00 12.15 -5.14
N PHE A 63 -2.62 12.77 -6.16
CA PHE A 63 -1.99 12.97 -7.46
C PHE A 63 -0.69 13.79 -7.37
N GLU A 64 -0.75 14.96 -6.73
CA GLU A 64 0.41 15.88 -6.61
C GLU A 64 1.55 15.29 -5.74
N SER A 65 1.24 14.30 -4.89
CA SER A 65 2.23 13.65 -4.02
C SER A 65 2.70 12.29 -4.54
N GLY A 66 2.45 12.00 -5.83
CA GLY A 66 2.97 10.81 -6.52
C GLY A 66 2.04 9.60 -6.53
N GLY A 67 0.80 9.70 -6.07
CA GLY A 67 -0.16 8.59 -6.06
C GLY A 67 -0.09 7.74 -4.80
N ALA A 68 -0.10 6.42 -4.92
CA ALA A 68 -0.01 5.50 -3.77
C ALA A 68 0.83 4.26 -4.10
N VAL A 69 1.11 3.43 -3.11
CA VAL A 69 1.62 2.06 -3.33
C VAL A 69 0.44 1.09 -3.42
N ARG A 70 0.37 0.30 -4.49
CA ARG A 70 -0.61 -0.75 -4.68
C ARG A 70 0.00 -2.12 -4.44
N ILE A 71 -0.58 -2.84 -3.50
CA ILE A 71 -0.23 -4.22 -3.14
C ILE A 71 -1.40 -5.12 -3.53
N GLY A 72 -1.16 -6.10 -4.39
CA GLY A 72 -2.19 -7.03 -4.86
C GLY A 72 -1.81 -8.46 -4.56
N PHE A 73 -2.73 -9.21 -3.95
CA PHE A 73 -2.54 -10.64 -3.69
C PHE A 73 -3.44 -11.47 -4.61
N CYS A 74 -2.83 -12.41 -5.32
CA CYS A 74 -3.48 -13.46 -6.10
C CYS A 74 -3.65 -14.77 -5.31
N HIS A 75 -4.40 -15.71 -5.87
CA HIS A 75 -4.73 -17.03 -5.28
C HIS A 75 -3.52 -17.93 -4.96
N TYR A 76 -2.34 -17.63 -5.50
CA TYR A 76 -1.11 -18.36 -5.24
C TYR A 76 -0.29 -17.80 -4.06
N HIS A 77 -0.67 -16.64 -3.51
CA HIS A 77 0.02 -16.11 -2.34
C HIS A 77 -0.43 -16.81 -1.07
N THR A 78 0.49 -16.87 -0.11
CA THR A 78 0.30 -17.49 1.20
C THR A 78 0.08 -16.42 2.28
N PRO A 79 -0.56 -16.79 3.42
CA PRO A 79 -0.63 -15.90 4.57
C PRO A 79 0.75 -15.42 5.06
N GLY A 80 1.77 -16.28 5.01
CA GLY A 80 3.14 -15.90 5.40
C GLY A 80 3.76 -14.82 4.50
N GLU A 81 3.38 -14.75 3.23
CA GLU A 81 3.79 -13.63 2.36
C GLU A 81 3.06 -12.34 2.71
N VAL A 82 1.81 -12.42 3.17
CA VAL A 82 1.10 -11.25 3.73
C VAL A 82 1.81 -10.77 5.00
N ASP A 83 2.16 -11.68 5.91
CA ASP A 83 2.88 -11.37 7.14
C ASP A 83 4.23 -10.69 6.83
N ARG A 84 5.00 -11.21 5.88
CA ARG A 84 6.25 -10.60 5.41
C ARG A 84 6.08 -9.16 4.91
N VAL A 85 4.98 -8.87 4.21
CA VAL A 85 4.67 -7.49 3.77
C VAL A 85 4.36 -6.60 4.97
N LEU A 86 3.57 -7.09 5.92
CA LEU A 86 3.19 -6.32 7.11
C LEU A 86 4.40 -6.05 8.01
N GLU A 87 5.29 -7.02 8.19
CA GLU A 87 6.55 -6.89 8.93
C GLU A 87 7.46 -5.84 8.28
N ALA A 88 7.65 -5.92 6.96
CA ALA A 88 8.44 -4.93 6.23
C ALA A 88 7.89 -3.51 6.39
N LEU A 89 6.57 -3.32 6.22
CA LEU A 89 5.92 -2.03 6.41
C LEU A 89 6.04 -1.51 7.85
N ALA A 90 5.99 -2.39 8.86
CA ALA A 90 6.12 -1.98 10.27
C ALA A 90 7.51 -1.40 10.59
N THR A 91 8.56 -1.83 9.86
CA THR A 91 9.90 -1.25 9.99
C THR A 91 10.00 0.17 9.44
N PHE A 92 9.06 0.60 8.60
CA PHE A 92 9.15 1.88 7.91
C PHE A 92 8.67 3.06 8.72
N THR A 93 7.88 2.80 9.75
CA THR A 93 7.16 3.78 10.57
C THR A 93 7.83 3.96 11.93
N GLN A 94 9.11 3.57 12.03
CA GLN A 94 9.93 3.59 13.24
C GLN A 94 11.27 4.33 13.07
N ASP A 95 11.52 4.95 11.91
CA ASP A 95 12.72 5.78 11.72
C ASP A 95 12.43 7.22 12.19
N PRO A 96 13.14 7.75 13.20
CA PRO A 96 13.07 9.16 13.60
C PRO A 96 13.70 10.13 12.60
#